data_AF-A0A7V9TGV6-F1
#
_entry.id   AF-A0A7V9TGV6-F1
#
_cell.length_a   1.000
_cell.length_b   1.000
_cell.length_c   1.000
_cell.angle_alpha   90.00
_cell.angle_beta   90.00
_cell.angle_gamma   90.00
#
_symmetry.space_group_name_H-M   'P 1'
#
loop_
_entity.id
_entity.type
_entity.pdbx_description
1 polymer ?
#
loop_
_entity_poly.entity_id
_entity_poly.type
_entity_poly.pdbx_seq_one_letter_code
_entity_poly.pdbx_strand_id
1 'polypeptide(L)'
;MIHTHVFDALVVGGGGAGMMSAIYLSRESGLKTAVISKLYPTRSHTGAAQGGIGAALANLEEDSPEWHSFDTVKGSDYLGDQDAIEVMCEEAIDVVIELEHMGLPFSRTPDGKINQRPFGGHTHHHGQGPVRRSCYSADRTGHMILQTLYQNCIKGGVEFYDEFQVVDLLVHEGRCAGVVAYELATGDLHV
;
A
#
# COMPACT_ATOMS: atom_id res chain seq x y z
N MET A 1 -1.54 16.59 29.46
CA MET A 1 -0.08 16.85 29.53
C MET A 1 0.48 16.86 28.10
N ILE A 2 1.72 17.34 27.91
CA ILE A 2 2.39 17.30 26.60
C ILE A 2 3.58 16.34 26.72
N HIS A 3 3.64 15.36 25.82
CA HIS A 3 4.72 14.38 25.72
C HIS A 3 5.53 14.63 24.46
N THR A 4 6.86 14.44 24.52
CA THR A 4 7.75 14.64 23.36
C THR A 4 8.43 13.33 22.99
N HIS A 5 8.43 13.03 21.69
CA HIS A 5 9.00 11.82 21.10
C HIS A 5 9.99 12.18 20.01
N VAL A 6 10.99 11.30 19.79
CA VAL A 6 11.98 11.48 18.71
C VAL A 6 12.12 10.16 17.95
N PHE A 7 11.95 10.28 16.63
CA PHE A 7 12.04 9.21 15.65
C PHE A 7 12.82 9.69 14.43
N ASP A 8 13.45 8.78 13.71
CA ASP A 8 14.12 9.09 12.45
C ASP A 8 13.08 9.30 11.33
N ALA A 9 11.99 8.54 11.38
CA ALA A 9 10.86 8.66 10.46
C ALA A 9 9.52 8.46 11.18
N LEU A 10 8.51 9.24 10.80
CA LEU A 10 7.15 9.13 11.29
C LEU A 10 6.20 8.97 10.10
N VAL A 11 5.40 7.90 10.10
CA VAL A 11 4.37 7.64 9.11
C VAL A 11 2.99 7.96 9.69
N VAL A 12 2.26 8.87 9.04
CA VAL A 12 0.88 9.21 9.44
C VAL A 12 -0.12 8.35 8.66
N GLY A 13 -0.67 7.34 9.32
CA GLY A 13 -1.72 6.46 8.83
C GLY A 13 -1.32 4.98 8.77
N GLY A 14 -2.05 4.12 9.49
CA GLY A 14 -1.84 2.66 9.52
C GLY A 14 -2.54 1.88 8.41
N GLY A 15 -2.67 2.45 7.21
CA GLY A 15 -3.26 1.80 6.03
C GLY A 15 -2.25 1.00 5.21
N GLY A 16 -2.66 0.48 4.05
CA GLY A 16 -1.75 -0.26 3.16
C GLY A 16 -0.50 0.53 2.77
N ALA A 17 -0.67 1.77 2.30
CA ALA A 17 0.44 2.63 1.93
C ALA A 17 1.37 2.92 3.12
N GLY A 18 0.82 3.36 4.25
CA GLY A 18 1.64 3.70 5.41
C GLY A 18 2.40 2.51 6.00
N MET A 19 1.77 1.34 6.06
CA MET A 19 2.47 0.13 6.54
C MET A 19 3.54 -0.35 5.55
N MET A 20 3.31 -0.26 4.23
CA MET A 20 4.36 -0.55 3.25
C MET A 20 5.55 0.40 3.43
N SER A 21 5.31 1.72 3.54
CA SER A 21 6.36 2.70 3.81
C SER A 21 7.11 2.39 5.11
N ALA A 22 6.40 2.04 6.18
CA ALA A 22 7.01 1.72 7.47
C ALA A 22 7.89 0.47 7.40
N ILE A 23 7.52 -0.54 6.59
CA ILE A 23 8.34 -1.74 6.37
C ILE A 23 9.67 -1.36 5.69
N TYR A 24 9.62 -0.58 4.61
CA TYR A 24 10.82 -0.11 3.90
C TYR A 24 11.73 0.75 4.80
N LEU A 25 11.16 1.71 5.52
CA LEU A 25 11.91 2.60 6.42
C LEU A 25 12.58 1.83 7.57
N SER A 26 11.87 0.90 8.20
CA SER A 26 12.39 0.15 9.35
C SER A 26 13.36 -0.97 8.94
N ARG A 27 12.99 -1.81 7.98
CA ARG A 27 13.75 -3.04 7.67
C ARG A 27 14.87 -2.80 6.67
N GLU A 28 14.64 -1.99 5.65
CA GLU A 28 15.64 -1.76 4.60
C GLU A 28 16.57 -0.62 4.95
N SER A 29 16.03 0.47 5.51
CA SER A 29 16.82 1.65 5.86
C SER A 29 17.32 1.64 7.32
N GLY A 30 16.83 0.73 8.17
CA GLY A 30 17.24 0.62 9.57
C GLY A 30 16.85 1.81 10.45
N LEU A 31 15.87 2.61 10.01
CA LEU A 31 15.46 3.84 10.69
C LEU A 31 14.52 3.54 11.85
N LYS A 32 14.68 4.25 12.98
CA LYS A 32 13.72 4.20 14.09
C LYS A 32 12.40 4.83 13.62
N THR A 33 11.45 3.97 13.28
CA THR A 33 10.22 4.34 12.57
C THR A 33 9.00 4.11 13.45
N ALA A 34 8.14 5.13 13.55
CA ALA A 34 6.82 5.03 14.16
C ALA A 34 5.71 5.18 13.11
N VAL A 35 4.61 4.46 13.31
CA VAL A 35 3.35 4.65 12.60
C VAL A 35 2.34 5.23 13.59
N ILE A 36 1.80 6.40 13.28
CA ILE A 36 0.73 7.04 14.06
C ILE A 36 -0.59 6.95 13.31
N SER A 37 -1.65 6.51 13.98
CA SER A 37 -2.92 6.25 13.32
C SER A 37 -4.09 6.53 14.24
N LYS A 38 -5.15 7.17 13.72
CA LYS A 38 -6.39 7.40 14.45
C LYS A 38 -7.24 6.13 14.67
N LEU A 39 -6.87 5.03 14.02
CA LEU A 39 -7.50 3.72 14.14
C LEU A 39 -6.41 2.67 14.41
N TYR A 40 -6.78 1.54 15.00
CA TYR A 40 -5.95 0.35 14.96
C TYR A 40 -5.65 -0.06 13.49
N PRO A 41 -4.42 -0.44 13.09
CA PRO A 41 -4.01 -0.52 11.69
C PRO A 41 -4.90 -1.43 10.83
N THR A 42 -5.31 -2.58 11.37
CA THR A 42 -6.19 -3.54 10.67
C THR A 42 -7.64 -3.08 10.52
N ARG A 43 -7.99 -1.90 11.04
CA ARG A 43 -9.29 -1.22 10.85
C ARG A 43 -9.25 -0.16 9.75
N SER A 44 -8.11 0.04 9.11
CA SER A 44 -7.96 0.94 7.95
C SER A 44 -8.83 0.49 6.76
N HIS A 45 -9.29 1.47 5.98
CA HIS A 45 -10.23 1.22 4.87
C HIS A 45 -9.66 0.33 3.75
N THR A 46 -8.34 0.21 3.63
CA THR A 46 -7.67 -0.79 2.76
C THR A 46 -8.27 -2.19 2.95
N GLY A 47 -8.66 -2.56 4.17
CA GLY A 47 -9.24 -3.87 4.48
C GLY A 47 -10.60 -4.13 3.82
N ALA A 48 -11.29 -3.09 3.34
CA ALA A 48 -12.57 -3.20 2.64
C ALA A 48 -12.43 -3.46 1.13
N ALA A 49 -11.21 -3.36 0.57
CA ALA A 49 -11.01 -3.62 -0.85
C ALA A 49 -11.16 -5.13 -1.18
N GLN A 50 -11.94 -5.44 -2.22
CA GLN A 50 -12.27 -6.82 -2.59
C GLN A 50 -11.63 -7.23 -3.93
N GLY A 51 -11.68 -6.33 -4.91
CA GLY A 51 -11.42 -6.57 -6.34
C GLY A 51 -10.07 -7.23 -6.67
N GLY A 52 -8.98 -6.77 -6.08
CA GLY A 52 -7.65 -7.26 -6.39
C GLY A 52 -6.64 -6.14 -6.50
N ILE A 53 -5.47 -6.49 -7.04
CA ILE A 53 -4.37 -5.58 -7.36
C ILE A 53 -3.91 -5.86 -8.80
N GLY A 54 -3.80 -4.82 -9.62
CA GLY A 54 -3.39 -4.95 -11.03
C GLY A 54 -1.88 -5.11 -11.14
N ALA A 55 -1.42 -6.20 -11.77
CA ALA A 55 -0.02 -6.38 -12.16
C ALA A 55 0.07 -7.27 -13.40
N ALA A 56 0.88 -6.87 -14.38
CA ALA A 56 1.05 -7.58 -15.64
C ALA A 56 1.97 -8.81 -15.49
N LEU A 57 1.57 -9.78 -14.66
CA LEU A 57 2.36 -10.99 -14.38
C LEU A 57 2.39 -12.00 -15.53
N ALA A 58 1.48 -11.88 -16.50
CA ALA A 58 1.30 -12.81 -17.60
C ALA A 58 1.20 -14.30 -17.18
N ASN A 59 0.56 -14.59 -16.03
CA ASN A 59 0.47 -15.97 -15.52
C ASN A 59 -0.58 -16.82 -16.25
N LEU A 60 -1.60 -16.20 -16.84
CA LEU A 60 -2.70 -16.89 -17.54
C LEU A 60 -2.69 -16.69 -19.06
N GLU A 61 -2.26 -15.52 -19.51
CA GLU A 61 -2.20 -15.09 -20.90
C GLU A 61 -1.12 -14.01 -21.04
N GLU A 62 -0.73 -13.68 -22.26
CA GLU A 62 0.26 -12.63 -22.53
C GLU A 62 -0.25 -11.29 -21.99
N ASP A 63 0.63 -10.56 -21.29
CA ASP A 63 0.35 -9.23 -20.78
C ASP A 63 1.67 -8.43 -20.72
N SER A 64 1.58 -7.10 -20.63
CA SER A 64 2.75 -6.24 -20.51
C SER A 64 2.48 -5.01 -19.64
N PRO A 65 3.51 -4.47 -18.95
CA PRO A 65 3.42 -3.18 -18.28
C PRO A 65 2.99 -2.05 -19.22
N GLU A 66 3.43 -2.08 -20.48
CA GLU A 66 3.04 -1.08 -21.49
C GLU A 66 1.51 -1.03 -21.69
N TRP A 67 0.85 -2.18 -21.80
CA TRP A 67 -0.62 -2.22 -21.97
C TRP A 67 -1.33 -1.77 -20.69
N HIS A 68 -0.77 -2.09 -19.52
CA HIS A 68 -1.27 -1.61 -18.23
C HIS A 68 -1.16 -0.08 -18.12
N SER A 69 -0.02 0.50 -18.55
CA SER A 69 0.18 1.95 -18.62
C SER A 69 -0.81 2.59 -19.58
N PHE A 70 -0.99 2.02 -20.79
CA PHE A 70 -1.98 2.51 -21.75
C PHE A 70 -3.40 2.57 -21.17
N ASP A 71 -3.86 1.47 -20.55
CA ASP A 71 -5.18 1.41 -19.91
C ASP A 71 -5.32 2.46 -18.80
N THR A 72 -4.25 2.67 -18.03
CA THR A 72 -4.22 3.63 -16.91
C THR A 72 -4.25 5.08 -17.42
N VAL A 73 -3.46 5.43 -18.44
CA VAL A 73 -3.48 6.77 -19.07
C VAL A 73 -4.85 7.05 -19.66
N LYS A 74 -5.39 6.12 -20.45
CA LYS A 74 -6.72 6.24 -21.03
C LYS A 74 -7.81 6.33 -19.95
N GLY A 75 -7.73 5.50 -18.91
CA GLY A 75 -8.67 5.47 -17.80
C GLY A 75 -8.64 6.72 -16.92
N SER A 76 -7.49 7.40 -16.86
CA SER A 76 -7.33 8.71 -16.20
C SER A 76 -7.91 9.88 -17.01
N ASP A 77 -8.50 9.60 -18.18
CA ASP A 77 -8.95 10.60 -19.15
C ASP A 77 -7.82 11.58 -19.54
N TYR A 78 -6.62 11.04 -19.71
CA TYR A 78 -5.39 11.78 -20.06
C TYR A 78 -4.98 12.88 -19.08
N LEU A 79 -5.53 12.88 -17.86
CA LEU A 79 -5.14 13.79 -16.79
C LEU A 79 -4.03 13.23 -15.89
N GLY A 80 -3.78 11.92 -15.95
CA GLY A 80 -2.73 11.27 -15.18
C GLY A 80 -1.33 11.57 -15.72
N ASP A 81 -0.40 11.84 -14.80
CA ASP A 81 1.01 12.04 -15.11
C ASP A 81 1.63 10.71 -15.59
N GLN A 82 2.07 10.69 -16.85
CA GLN A 82 2.45 9.44 -17.51
C GLN A 82 3.76 8.84 -16.97
N ASP A 83 4.67 9.68 -16.48
CA ASP A 83 5.90 9.25 -15.81
C ASP A 83 5.60 8.51 -14.50
N ALA A 84 4.66 9.00 -13.70
CA ALA A 84 4.19 8.30 -12.50
C ALA A 84 3.44 7.01 -12.81
N ILE A 85 2.61 7.01 -13.87
CA ILE A 85 1.87 5.82 -14.31
C ILE A 85 2.82 4.73 -14.80
N GLU A 86 3.84 5.09 -15.58
CA GLU A 86 4.86 4.17 -16.09
C GLU A 86 5.56 3.46 -14.92
N VAL A 87 6.09 4.21 -13.96
CA VAL A 87 6.71 3.66 -12.74
C VAL A 87 5.75 2.73 -12.01
N MET A 88 4.51 3.16 -11.77
CA MET A 88 3.50 2.35 -11.08
C MET A 88 3.24 1.02 -11.79
N CYS A 89 3.07 1.04 -13.11
CA CYS A 89 2.72 -0.14 -13.89
C CYS A 89 3.89 -1.11 -14.07
N GLU A 90 5.12 -0.61 -14.18
CA GLU A 90 6.34 -1.42 -14.22
C GLU A 90 6.63 -2.08 -12.87
N GLU A 91 6.68 -1.28 -11.79
CA GLU A 91 6.99 -1.77 -10.44
C GLU A 91 5.89 -2.65 -9.85
N ALA A 92 4.65 -2.57 -10.35
CA ALA A 92 3.54 -3.40 -9.88
C ALA A 92 3.83 -4.91 -9.94
N ILE A 93 4.65 -5.36 -10.90
CA ILE A 93 5.05 -6.76 -11.02
C ILE A 93 5.84 -7.18 -9.78
N ASP A 94 6.90 -6.45 -9.47
CA ASP A 94 7.80 -6.75 -8.36
C ASP A 94 7.09 -6.58 -7.02
N VAL A 95 6.27 -5.54 -6.85
CA VAL A 95 5.50 -5.29 -5.63
C VAL A 95 4.50 -6.43 -5.35
N VAL A 96 3.81 -6.96 -6.38
CA VAL A 96 2.89 -8.09 -6.18
C VAL A 96 3.64 -9.36 -5.79
N ILE A 97 4.81 -9.61 -6.39
CA ILE A 97 5.67 -10.74 -6.03
C ILE A 97 6.21 -10.57 -4.59
N GLU A 98 6.60 -9.34 -4.21
CA GLU A 98 7.05 -9.02 -2.86
C GLU A 98 5.95 -9.31 -1.83
N LEU A 99 4.71 -8.89 -2.09
CA LEU A 99 3.57 -9.21 -1.22
C LEU A 99 3.35 -10.72 -1.09
N GLU A 100 3.53 -11.49 -2.15
CA GLU A 100 3.47 -12.95 -2.11
C GLU A 100 4.56 -13.53 -1.21
N HIS A 101 5.81 -13.09 -1.37
CA HIS A 101 6.94 -13.50 -0.54
C HIS A 101 6.82 -13.04 0.92
N MET A 102 6.11 -11.94 1.19
CA MET A 102 5.72 -11.50 2.53
C MET A 102 4.67 -12.41 3.18
N GLY A 103 4.05 -13.31 2.42
CA GLY A 103 3.08 -14.28 2.88
C GLY A 103 1.63 -13.96 2.51
N LEU A 104 1.37 -13.05 1.56
CA LEU A 104 0.00 -12.77 1.11
C LEU A 104 -0.57 -14.01 0.41
N PRO A 105 -1.72 -14.55 0.89
CA PRO A 105 -2.30 -15.78 0.35
C PRO A 105 -3.10 -15.52 -0.94
N PHE A 106 -2.42 -15.17 -2.04
CA PHE A 106 -3.06 -15.07 -3.34
C PHE A 106 -3.73 -16.39 -3.73
N SER A 107 -4.89 -16.28 -4.40
CA SER A 107 -5.53 -17.41 -5.06
C SER A 107 -4.59 -17.97 -6.14
N ARG A 108 -4.64 -19.28 -6.36
CA ARG A 108 -3.66 -19.98 -7.20
C ARG A 108 -4.26 -20.50 -8.50
N THR A 109 -3.43 -20.54 -9.53
CA THR A 109 -3.66 -21.29 -10.77
C THR A 109 -3.42 -22.79 -10.51
N PRO A 110 -3.84 -23.69 -11.42
CA PRO A 110 -3.58 -25.14 -11.27
C PRO A 110 -2.09 -25.51 -11.18
N ASP A 111 -1.21 -24.70 -11.77
CA ASP A 111 0.26 -24.85 -11.72
C ASP A 111 0.92 -24.11 -10.53
N GLY A 112 0.13 -23.51 -9.64
CA GLY A 112 0.60 -22.95 -8.37
C GLY A 112 1.05 -21.49 -8.41
N LYS A 113 0.91 -20.79 -9.55
CA LYS A 113 1.20 -19.36 -9.68
C LYS A 113 0.08 -18.50 -9.11
N ILE A 114 0.32 -17.18 -9.01
CA ILE A 114 -0.69 -16.20 -8.63
C ILE A 114 -1.78 -16.16 -9.71
N ASN A 115 -3.02 -16.39 -9.31
CA ASN A 115 -4.18 -16.34 -10.20
C ASN A 115 -4.61 -14.89 -10.46
N GLN A 116 -5.09 -14.64 -11.68
CA GLN A 116 -5.53 -13.33 -12.14
C GLN A 116 -6.95 -13.41 -12.71
N ARG A 117 -7.73 -12.34 -12.56
CA ARG A 117 -9.12 -12.28 -13.06
C ARG A 117 -9.36 -11.05 -13.93
N PRO A 118 -10.42 -11.06 -14.78
CA PRO A 118 -10.85 -9.86 -15.49
C PRO A 118 -11.23 -8.76 -14.50
N PHE A 119 -10.93 -7.52 -14.86
CA PHE A 119 -11.38 -6.34 -14.14
C PHE A 119 -11.72 -5.23 -15.15
N GLY A 120 -12.54 -4.27 -14.74
CA GLY A 120 -13.01 -3.21 -15.65
C GLY A 120 -11.84 -2.41 -16.24
N GLY A 121 -11.87 -2.18 -17.55
CA GLY A 121 -10.90 -1.32 -18.24
C GLY A 121 -9.54 -1.96 -18.54
N HIS A 122 -9.30 -3.21 -18.16
CA HIS A 122 -8.04 -3.90 -18.48
C HIS A 122 -8.10 -4.53 -19.87
N THR A 123 -7.20 -4.10 -20.75
CA THR A 123 -7.11 -4.57 -22.13
C THR A 123 -5.69 -4.97 -22.54
N HIS A 124 -5.59 -5.81 -23.58
CA HIS A 124 -4.35 -6.13 -24.26
C HIS A 124 -4.27 -5.41 -25.62
N HIS A 125 -3.05 -5.28 -26.15
CA HIS A 125 -2.75 -4.61 -27.43
C HIS A 125 -3.45 -3.24 -27.60
N HIS A 126 -3.34 -2.37 -26.59
CA HIS A 126 -3.85 -0.99 -26.62
C HIS A 126 -5.37 -0.88 -26.89
N GLY A 127 -6.17 -1.71 -26.21
CA GLY A 127 -7.63 -1.61 -26.27
C GLY A 127 -8.33 -2.64 -27.16
N GLN A 128 -7.63 -3.64 -27.69
CA GLN A 128 -8.21 -4.61 -28.65
C GLN A 128 -9.13 -5.64 -27.99
N GLY A 129 -8.84 -6.06 -26.76
CA GLY A 129 -9.63 -7.07 -26.06
C GLY A 129 -9.32 -7.12 -24.56
N PRO A 130 -10.15 -7.80 -23.75
CA PRO A 130 -9.98 -7.87 -22.31
C PRO A 130 -8.80 -8.75 -21.92
N VAL A 131 -8.13 -8.42 -20.81
CA VAL A 131 -7.03 -9.22 -20.24
C VAL A 131 -7.17 -9.40 -18.73
N ARG A 132 -6.73 -10.54 -18.22
CA ARG A 132 -6.78 -10.89 -16.79
C ARG A 132 -5.53 -10.41 -16.07
N ARG A 133 -5.60 -9.20 -15.53
CA ARG A 133 -4.47 -8.55 -14.82
C ARG A 133 -4.65 -8.42 -13.31
N SER A 134 -5.87 -8.57 -12.81
CA SER A 134 -6.17 -8.36 -11.39
C SER A 134 -5.81 -9.60 -10.56
N CYS A 135 -4.70 -9.56 -9.84
CA CYS A 135 -4.29 -10.55 -8.85
C CYS A 135 -5.21 -10.45 -7.62
N TYR A 136 -5.63 -11.59 -7.05
CA TYR A 136 -6.65 -11.58 -6.00
C TYR A 136 -6.47 -12.67 -4.95
N SER A 137 -7.02 -12.42 -3.75
CA SER A 137 -7.21 -13.43 -2.71
C SER A 137 -8.71 -13.56 -2.43
N ALA A 138 -9.36 -14.49 -3.13
CA ALA A 138 -10.81 -14.63 -3.16
C ALA A 138 -11.51 -13.26 -3.43
N ASP A 139 -12.41 -12.85 -2.54
CA ASP A 139 -13.15 -11.59 -2.56
C ASP A 139 -12.70 -10.65 -1.42
N ARG A 140 -11.51 -10.86 -0.86
CA ARG A 140 -11.01 -10.16 0.34
C ARG A 140 -9.55 -9.70 0.21
N THR A 141 -9.15 -9.31 -0.99
CA THR A 141 -7.74 -9.00 -1.31
C THR A 141 -7.17 -7.89 -0.40
N GLY A 142 -7.91 -6.80 -0.21
CA GLY A 142 -7.49 -5.70 0.66
C GLY A 142 -7.33 -6.09 2.12
N HIS A 143 -8.23 -6.95 2.63
CA HIS A 143 -8.09 -7.52 3.97
C HIS A 143 -6.79 -8.31 4.10
N MET A 144 -6.45 -9.14 3.10
CA MET A 144 -5.22 -9.93 3.12
C MET A 144 -3.96 -9.07 2.99
N ILE A 145 -3.95 -8.07 2.11
CA ILE A 145 -2.87 -7.08 2.04
C ILE A 145 -2.65 -6.44 3.42
N LEU A 146 -3.73 -5.96 4.05
CA LEU A 146 -3.63 -5.26 5.33
C LEU A 146 -3.11 -6.16 6.45
N GLN A 147 -3.54 -7.43 6.51
CA GLN A 147 -3.03 -8.40 7.49
C GLN A 147 -1.56 -8.74 7.25
N THR A 148 -1.18 -9.03 6.00
CA THR A 148 0.21 -9.36 5.64
C THR A 148 1.16 -8.22 5.97
N LEU A 149 0.80 -6.98 5.63
CA LEU A 149 1.62 -5.81 5.94
C LEU A 149 1.72 -5.60 7.46
N TYR A 150 0.61 -5.67 8.20
CA TYR A 150 0.63 -5.51 9.65
C TYR A 150 1.54 -6.53 10.35
N GLN A 151 1.47 -7.81 9.95
CA GLN A 151 2.36 -8.85 10.46
C GLN A 151 3.84 -8.58 10.13
N ASN A 152 4.13 -8.04 8.95
CA ASN A 152 5.48 -7.68 8.56
C ASN A 152 6.00 -6.42 9.28
N CYS A 153 5.14 -5.46 9.61
CA CYS A 153 5.49 -4.34 10.49
C CYS A 153 5.87 -4.83 11.89
N ILE A 154 5.09 -5.75 12.48
CA ILE A 154 5.40 -6.37 13.78
C ILE A 154 6.75 -7.09 13.71
N LYS A 155 6.97 -7.90 12.66
CA LYS A 155 8.25 -8.60 12.44
C LYS A 155 9.43 -7.63 12.28
N GLY A 156 9.18 -6.46 11.69
CA GLY A 156 10.16 -5.39 11.48
C GLY A 156 10.41 -4.50 12.70
N GLY A 157 9.69 -4.68 13.80
CA GLY A 157 9.84 -3.84 15.00
C GLY A 157 9.32 -2.41 14.83
N VAL A 158 8.37 -2.19 13.91
CA VAL A 158 7.70 -0.89 13.75
C VAL A 158 6.90 -0.55 15.02
N GLU A 159 7.11 0.64 15.55
CA GLU A 159 6.36 1.14 16.71
C GLU A 159 5.02 1.73 16.26
N PHE A 160 3.92 1.37 16.92
CA PHE A 160 2.57 1.84 16.59
C PHE A 160 2.01 2.73 17.70
N TYR A 161 1.45 3.87 17.30
CA TYR A 161 0.67 4.77 18.12
C TYR A 161 -0.79 4.73 17.63
N ASP A 162 -1.53 3.79 18.19
CA ASP A 162 -2.91 3.49 17.82
C ASP A 162 -3.89 4.42 18.53
N GLU A 163 -4.91 4.89 17.81
CA GLU A 163 -5.91 5.84 18.33
C GLU A 163 -5.29 7.21 18.69
N PHE A 164 -4.30 7.63 17.91
CA PHE A 164 -3.71 8.97 17.95
C PHE A 164 -4.19 9.79 16.76
N GLN A 165 -4.93 10.85 17.03
CA GLN A 165 -5.43 11.76 16.02
C GLN A 165 -4.37 12.86 15.77
N VAL A 166 -3.70 12.81 14.63
CA VAL A 166 -2.87 13.93 14.17
C VAL A 166 -3.77 15.14 13.92
N VAL A 167 -3.40 16.28 14.51
CA VAL A 167 -4.18 17.53 14.44
C VAL A 167 -3.44 18.64 13.69
N ASP A 168 -2.11 18.63 13.67
CA ASP A 168 -1.32 19.62 12.95
C ASP A 168 0.07 19.10 12.56
N LEU A 169 0.71 19.77 11.60
CA LEU A 169 2.11 19.55 11.24
C LEU A 169 3.00 20.55 11.98
N LEU A 170 4.15 20.09 12.46
CA LEU A 170 5.18 20.97 13.00
C LEU A 170 6.07 21.43 11.84
N VAL A 171 5.96 22.71 11.46
CA VAL A 171 6.76 23.29 10.38
C VAL A 171 7.73 24.31 10.94
N HIS A 172 9.03 24.11 10.69
CA HIS A 172 10.09 25.04 11.06
C HIS A 172 10.88 25.43 9.81
N GLU A 173 10.95 26.74 9.54
CA GLU A 173 11.66 27.29 8.36
C GLU A 173 11.26 26.64 7.03
N GLY A 174 9.97 26.36 6.85
CA GLY A 174 9.42 25.73 5.65
C GLY A 174 9.65 24.21 5.56
N ARG A 175 10.24 23.59 6.59
CA ARG A 175 10.47 22.15 6.65
C ARG A 175 9.53 21.49 7.67
N CYS A 176 8.88 20.41 7.27
CA CYS A 176 8.14 19.57 8.22
C CYS A 176 9.14 18.88 9.16
N ALA A 177 8.94 19.05 10.46
CA ALA A 177 9.79 18.55 11.54
C ALA A 177 9.06 17.57 12.49
N GLY A 178 7.78 17.31 12.26
CA GLY A 178 6.98 16.41 13.09
C GLY A 178 5.49 16.71 12.98
N VAL A 179 4.72 16.22 13.96
CA VAL A 179 3.28 16.42 14.04
C VAL A 179 2.86 16.72 15.47
N VAL A 180 1.72 17.37 15.63
CA VAL A 180 1.00 17.39 16.90
C VAL A 180 -0.09 16.33 16.83
N ALA A 181 -0.15 15.44 17.82
CA ALA A 181 -1.17 14.40 17.91
C ALA A 181 -1.90 14.45 19.24
N TYR A 182 -3.19 14.12 19.19
CA TYR A 182 -4.06 13.98 20.35
C TYR A 182 -4.30 12.48 20.61
N GLU A 183 -3.89 12.00 21.78
CA GLU A 183 -4.14 10.62 22.21
C GLU A 183 -5.61 10.49 22.64
N LEU A 184 -6.40 9.70 21.91
CA LEU A 184 -7.84 9.58 22.17
C LEU A 184 -8.15 8.98 23.55
N ALA A 185 -7.29 8.09 24.06
CA ALA A 185 -7.49 7.38 25.31
C ALA A 185 -7.31 8.26 26.57
N THR A 186 -6.37 9.22 26.53
CA THR A 186 -5.96 10.01 27.70
C THR A 186 -6.35 11.48 27.58
N GLY A 187 -6.50 11.98 26.35
CA GLY A 187 -6.64 13.40 26.06
C GLY A 187 -5.32 14.19 26.11
N ASP A 188 -4.18 13.50 26.21
CA ASP A 188 -2.87 14.12 26.18
C ASP A 188 -2.44 14.49 24.76
N LEU A 189 -1.55 15.49 24.67
CA LEU A 189 -0.93 15.91 23.42
C LEU A 189 0.47 15.31 23.30
N HIS A 190 0.82 14.91 22.09
CA HIS A 190 2.10 14.31 21.74
C HIS A 190 2.72 15.10 20.59
N VAL A 191 4.02 15.36 20.71
CA VAL A 191 4.84 16.05 19.70
C VAL A 191 6.10 15.26 19.38
#